data_AF-A0A8T2R1Q7-F1
#
_entry.id   AF-A0A8T2R1Q7-F1
#
_cell.length_a   1.000
_cell.length_b   1.000
_cell.length_c   1.000
_cell.angle_alpha   90.00
_cell.angle_beta   90.00
_cell.angle_gamma   90.00
#
_symmetry.space_group_name_H-M   'P 1'
#
loop_
_entity.id
_entity.type
_entity.pdbx_description
1 polymer ?
#
loop_
_entity_poly.entity_id
_entity_poly.type
_entity_poly.pdbx_seq_one_letter_code
_entity_poly.pdbx_strand_id
1 'polypeptide(L)'
;MTEYSHPRALATEEVPLIVDQFRRAAIHARQAGFDGVEIHGAHGYLLDQFFKDGINDREDKYGGSIENRCRLAMEVIEAVSTEMGQERTAMRISPVIDHLGATDSNPHALFLHLISQLNKKNLAYLHMTEPRFNNKGARGLTDTTENCSKFREAYNGVTMLSGGFTRASGMQAVHTGAADMVSYGRLFISNPDLPLRFAINSKLNAYDHSTFYTHDQFVGYLDYPKLSSEEIKQALSEHRKTTDSAIHMDELISIETSSPVCAQALRIPRPC
;
A
#
# COMPACT_ATOMS: atom_id res chain seq x y z
N MET A 1 -2.27 -30.33 1.74
CA MET A 1 -2.81 -29.09 2.33
C MET A 1 -1.88 -28.76 3.47
N THR A 2 -1.21 -27.61 3.47
CA THR A 2 -0.31 -27.24 4.58
C THR A 2 -1.17 -27.10 5.83
N GLU A 3 -0.83 -27.83 6.90
CA GLU A 3 -1.55 -27.79 8.17
C GLU A 3 -1.01 -26.62 9.00
N TYR A 4 -1.90 -25.74 9.44
CA TYR A 4 -1.58 -24.61 10.32
C TYR A 4 -2.07 -24.93 11.73
N SER A 5 -1.31 -24.53 12.75
CA SER A 5 -1.77 -24.64 14.14
C SER A 5 -3.02 -23.79 14.36
N HIS A 6 -3.97 -24.29 15.14
CA HIS A 6 -5.14 -23.50 15.53
C HIS A 6 -4.70 -22.25 16.32
N PRO A 7 -5.17 -21.05 15.93
CA PRO A 7 -4.87 -19.84 16.68
C PRO A 7 -5.61 -19.84 18.02
N ARG A 8 -5.05 -19.14 19.01
CA ARG A 8 -5.74 -18.84 20.27
C ARG A 8 -6.44 -17.49 20.13
N ALA A 9 -7.73 -17.43 20.44
CA ALA A 9 -8.44 -16.16 20.54
C ALA A 9 -7.83 -15.30 21.67
N LEU A 10 -7.58 -14.02 21.37
CA LEU A 10 -7.14 -13.05 22.38
C LEU A 10 -8.26 -12.83 23.41
N ALA A 11 -7.95 -12.86 24.70
CA ALA A 11 -8.87 -12.41 25.72
C ALA A 11 -9.09 -10.90 25.60
N THR A 12 -10.25 -10.41 26.05
CA THR A 12 -10.62 -8.98 25.96
C THR A 12 -9.58 -8.07 26.62
N GLU A 13 -9.05 -8.52 27.75
CA GLU A 13 -8.01 -7.85 28.54
C GLU A 13 -6.62 -7.90 27.92
N GLU A 14 -6.38 -8.77 26.93
CA GLU A 14 -5.12 -8.81 26.18
C GLU A 14 -5.08 -7.81 25.03
N VAL A 15 -6.24 -7.36 24.53
CA VAL A 15 -6.31 -6.42 23.40
C VAL A 15 -5.57 -5.09 23.67
N PRO A 16 -5.66 -4.47 24.87
CA PRO A 16 -4.84 -3.31 25.20
C PRO A 16 -3.31 -3.56 25.10
N LEU A 17 -2.84 -4.79 25.34
CA LEU A 17 -1.42 -5.14 25.19
C LEU A 17 -0.99 -5.11 23.72
N ILE A 18 -1.87 -5.55 22.81
CA ILE A 18 -1.64 -5.45 21.36
C ILE A 18 -1.55 -3.98 20.94
N VAL A 19 -2.46 -3.13 21.42
CA VAL A 19 -2.43 -1.68 21.15
C VAL A 19 -1.11 -1.07 21.62
N ASP A 20 -0.63 -1.42 22.82
CA ASP A 20 0.65 -0.95 23.32
C ASP A 20 1.86 -1.49 22.52
N GLN A 21 1.78 -2.69 21.95
CA GLN A 21 2.82 -3.20 21.05
C GLN A 21 2.94 -2.34 19.77
N PHE A 22 1.81 -1.96 19.15
CA PHE A 22 1.81 -1.04 18.01
C PHE A 22 2.36 0.34 18.41
N ARG A 23 1.96 0.87 19.57
CA ARG A 23 2.46 2.14 20.11
C ARG A 23 3.98 2.12 20.29
N ARG A 24 4.52 1.07 20.93
CA ARG A 24 5.97 0.90 21.10
C ARG A 24 6.71 0.77 19.77
N ALA A 25 6.13 0.06 18.80
CA ALA A 25 6.70 -0.01 17.45
C ALA A 25 6.78 1.37 16.78
N ALA A 26 5.76 2.23 16.96
CA ALA A 26 5.79 3.60 16.47
C ALA A 26 6.88 4.45 17.14
N ILE A 27 7.09 4.28 18.46
CA ILE A 27 8.20 4.94 19.17
C ILE A 27 9.54 4.54 18.55
N HIS A 28 9.76 3.24 18.33
CA HIS A 28 10.99 2.74 17.74
C HIS A 28 11.17 3.24 16.30
N ALA A 29 10.12 3.26 15.48
CA ALA A 29 10.17 3.81 14.13
C ALA A 29 10.57 5.30 14.15
N ARG A 30 9.97 6.10 15.03
CA ARG A 30 10.35 7.50 15.21
C ARG A 30 11.80 7.66 15.65
N GLN A 31 12.27 6.84 16.60
CA GLN A 31 13.66 6.86 17.09
C GLN A 31 14.66 6.43 16.01
N ALA A 32 14.28 5.52 15.12
CA ALA A 32 15.08 5.11 13.98
C ALA A 32 15.10 6.14 12.84
N GLY A 33 14.30 7.22 12.92
CA GLY A 33 14.29 8.31 11.95
C GLY A 33 13.38 8.10 10.75
N PHE A 34 12.37 7.23 10.83
CA PHE A 34 11.35 7.10 9.79
C PHE A 34 10.53 8.39 9.66
N ASP A 35 10.15 8.76 8.43
CA ASP A 35 9.29 9.93 8.16
C ASP A 35 7.83 9.70 8.57
N GLY A 36 7.40 8.44 8.62
CA GLY A 36 6.01 8.04 8.88
C GLY A 36 5.90 6.54 9.13
N VAL A 37 4.70 6.10 9.50
CA VAL A 37 4.36 4.69 9.67
C VAL A 37 3.05 4.36 8.95
N GLU A 38 2.96 3.17 8.37
CA GLU A 38 1.73 2.64 7.76
C GLU A 38 1.21 1.47 8.61
N ILE A 39 0.02 1.62 9.19
CA ILE A 39 -0.66 0.57 9.95
C ILE A 39 -1.24 -0.44 8.97
N HIS A 40 -0.82 -1.70 9.10
CA HIS A 40 -1.27 -2.78 8.22
C HIS A 40 -2.61 -3.37 8.70
N GLY A 41 -3.71 -2.95 8.08
CA GLY A 41 -5.06 -3.49 8.28
C GLY A 41 -5.64 -4.17 7.04
N ALA A 42 -4.85 -5.05 6.42
CA ALA A 42 -5.18 -5.65 5.13
C ALA A 42 -4.69 -7.10 5.06
N HIS A 43 -5.09 -7.79 3.99
CA HIS A 43 -4.56 -9.09 3.55
C HIS A 43 -4.64 -10.21 4.61
N GLY A 44 -5.68 -10.23 5.42
CA GLY A 44 -5.95 -11.30 6.39
C GLY A 44 -4.99 -11.37 7.58
N TYR A 45 -4.21 -10.32 7.84
CA TYR A 45 -3.45 -10.18 9.09
C TYR A 45 -4.32 -9.66 10.23
N LEU A 46 -3.75 -9.55 11.44
CA LEU A 46 -4.47 -9.35 12.70
C LEU A 46 -5.61 -8.32 12.66
N LEU A 47 -5.37 -7.10 12.17
CA LEU A 47 -6.43 -6.08 12.12
C LEU A 47 -7.53 -6.43 11.11
N ASP A 48 -7.18 -7.02 9.97
CA ASP A 48 -8.14 -7.49 8.96
C ASP A 48 -8.95 -8.69 9.46
N GLN A 49 -8.33 -9.56 10.28
CA GLN A 49 -9.02 -10.63 11.00
C GLN A 49 -10.07 -10.07 11.97
N PHE A 50 -9.78 -8.94 12.65
CA PHE A 50 -10.78 -8.27 13.50
C PHE A 50 -11.87 -7.58 12.67
N PHE A 51 -11.58 -7.07 11.48
CA PHE A 51 -12.59 -6.40 10.66
C PHE A 51 -13.67 -7.34 10.14
N LYS A 52 -13.31 -8.56 9.77
CA LYS A 52 -14.14 -9.44 8.96
C LYS A 52 -14.82 -10.55 9.76
N ASP A 53 -16.13 -10.70 9.63
CA ASP A 53 -16.92 -11.70 10.40
C ASP A 53 -16.66 -13.16 10.04
N GLY A 54 -16.01 -13.46 8.91
CA GLY A 54 -15.59 -14.83 8.60
C GLY A 54 -14.52 -15.39 9.56
N ILE A 55 -13.83 -14.51 10.30
CA ILE A 55 -12.88 -14.88 11.34
C ILE A 55 -13.28 -14.32 12.71
N ASN A 56 -13.74 -13.06 12.78
CA ASN A 56 -14.10 -12.44 14.05
C ASN A 56 -15.50 -12.89 14.50
N ASP A 57 -15.53 -13.98 15.24
CA ASP A 57 -16.70 -14.56 15.90
C ASP A 57 -16.87 -14.10 17.36
N ARG A 58 -16.16 -13.04 17.77
CA ARG A 58 -16.19 -12.57 19.16
C ARG A 58 -17.55 -12.00 19.54
N GLU A 59 -17.96 -12.26 20.78
CA GLU A 59 -19.19 -11.72 21.39
C GLU A 59 -18.91 -10.53 22.33
N ASP A 60 -17.65 -10.14 22.49
CA ASP A 60 -17.24 -9.03 23.34
C ASP A 60 -17.28 -7.68 22.60
N LYS A 61 -16.74 -6.62 23.24
CA LYS A 61 -16.69 -5.26 22.66
C LYS A 61 -15.85 -5.14 21.37
N TYR A 62 -15.16 -6.19 20.93
CA TYR A 62 -14.35 -6.21 19.72
C TYR A 62 -14.94 -7.08 18.59
N GLY A 63 -16.15 -7.64 18.76
CA GLY A 63 -16.85 -8.39 17.70
C GLY A 63 -18.36 -8.13 17.63
N GLY A 64 -19.04 -8.90 16.79
CA GLY A 64 -20.45 -8.70 16.47
C GLY A 64 -20.66 -7.53 15.49
N SER A 65 -20.91 -6.33 15.99
CA SER A 65 -21.22 -5.17 15.15
C SER A 65 -20.00 -4.63 14.39
N ILE A 66 -20.22 -3.97 13.25
CA ILE A 66 -19.15 -3.34 12.45
C ILE A 66 -18.34 -2.34 13.30
N GLU A 67 -19.00 -1.57 14.17
CA GLU A 67 -18.37 -0.64 15.10
C GLU A 67 -17.36 -1.36 16.02
N ASN A 68 -17.78 -2.50 16.59
CA ASN A 68 -16.93 -3.30 17.49
C ASN A 68 -15.78 -3.94 16.73
N ARG A 69 -16.02 -4.48 15.53
CA ARG A 69 -14.98 -5.06 14.66
C ARG A 69 -13.91 -4.04 14.26
N CYS A 70 -14.30 -2.79 14.03
CA CYS A 70 -13.37 -1.69 13.74
C CYS A 70 -12.67 -1.11 14.98
N ARG A 71 -13.12 -1.44 16.21
CA ARG A 71 -12.65 -0.80 17.45
C ARG A 71 -11.15 -0.95 17.66
N LEU A 72 -10.60 -2.16 17.47
CA LEU A 72 -9.18 -2.41 17.65
C LEU A 72 -8.32 -1.50 16.75
N ALA A 73 -8.68 -1.37 15.47
CA ALA A 73 -7.91 -0.51 14.58
C ALA A 73 -8.00 0.97 14.97
N MET A 74 -9.15 1.44 15.46
CA MET A 74 -9.27 2.81 15.96
C MET A 74 -8.42 3.05 17.21
N GLU A 75 -8.35 2.08 18.12
CA GLU A 75 -7.46 2.13 19.30
C GLU A 75 -5.97 2.13 18.88
N VAL A 76 -5.59 1.31 17.90
CA VAL A 76 -4.23 1.28 17.33
C VAL A 76 -3.87 2.58 16.64
N ILE A 77 -4.74 3.13 15.79
CA ILE A 77 -4.52 4.40 15.09
C ILE A 77 -4.30 5.53 16.09
N GLU A 78 -5.10 5.61 17.16
CA GLU A 78 -4.96 6.64 18.18
C GLU A 78 -3.61 6.53 18.90
N ALA A 79 -3.26 5.32 19.34
CA ALA A 79 -2.01 5.08 20.08
C ALA A 79 -0.78 5.36 19.20
N VAL A 80 -0.77 4.90 17.95
CA VAL A 80 0.31 5.15 16.99
C VAL A 80 0.41 6.64 16.64
N SER A 81 -0.72 7.28 16.38
CA SER A 81 -0.75 8.71 16.03
C SER A 81 -0.31 9.61 17.18
N THR A 82 -0.52 9.20 18.44
CA THR A 82 -0.01 9.92 19.61
C THR A 82 1.52 10.00 19.61
N GLU A 83 2.18 8.92 19.16
CA GLU A 83 3.65 8.86 19.14
C GLU A 83 4.24 9.43 17.86
N MET A 84 3.62 9.16 16.71
CA MET A 84 4.14 9.53 15.39
C MET A 84 3.61 10.87 14.86
N GLY A 85 2.41 11.31 15.28
CA GLY A 85 1.64 12.37 14.64
C GLY A 85 0.65 11.80 13.62
N GLN A 86 -0.54 12.39 13.50
CA GLN A 86 -1.58 11.89 12.59
C GLN A 86 -1.15 12.03 11.12
N GLU A 87 -0.56 13.17 10.77
CA GLU A 87 -0.06 13.50 9.43
C GLU A 87 1.14 12.66 8.98
N ARG A 88 1.70 11.86 9.89
CA ARG A 88 2.77 10.88 9.64
C ARG A 88 2.32 9.44 9.88
N THR A 89 1.02 9.23 10.11
CA THR A 89 0.42 7.91 10.27
C THR A 89 -0.50 7.64 9.09
N ALA A 90 -0.30 6.52 8.42
CA ALA A 90 -1.15 6.02 7.35
C ALA A 90 -1.79 4.69 7.74
N MET A 91 -2.81 4.28 6.99
CA MET A 91 -3.41 2.95 7.13
C MET A 91 -3.54 2.28 5.78
N ARG A 92 -3.22 0.99 5.72
CA ARG A 92 -3.49 0.14 4.56
C ARG A 92 -4.65 -0.80 4.81
N ILE A 93 -5.57 -0.86 3.86
CA ILE A 93 -6.74 -1.76 3.86
C ILE A 93 -6.86 -2.52 2.53
N SER A 94 -7.53 -3.67 2.55
CA SER A 94 -7.82 -4.47 1.35
C SER A 94 -9.32 -4.74 1.23
N PRO A 95 -10.12 -3.72 0.90
CA PRO A 95 -11.57 -3.76 1.08
C PRO A 95 -12.29 -4.70 0.10
N VAL A 96 -11.59 -5.10 -0.96
CA VAL A 96 -12.11 -5.86 -2.10
C VAL A 96 -11.42 -7.21 -2.26
N ILE A 97 -10.66 -7.64 -1.25
CA ILE A 97 -9.81 -8.84 -1.31
C ILE A 97 -10.05 -9.68 -0.06
N ASP A 98 -10.35 -10.96 -0.27
CA ASP A 98 -10.27 -11.99 0.75
C ASP A 98 -8.94 -12.73 0.66
N HIS A 99 -8.28 -12.88 1.81
CA HIS A 99 -6.99 -13.56 1.92
C HIS A 99 -6.85 -14.25 3.27
N LEU A 100 -6.13 -15.38 3.32
CA LEU A 100 -5.87 -16.16 4.54
C LEU A 100 -7.15 -16.52 5.34
N GLY A 101 -8.27 -16.73 4.64
CA GLY A 101 -9.57 -17.04 5.25
C GLY A 101 -10.31 -15.83 5.82
N ALA A 102 -9.74 -14.62 5.76
CA ALA A 102 -10.41 -13.40 6.19
C ALA A 102 -11.41 -12.97 5.11
N THR A 103 -12.67 -13.41 5.27
CA THR A 103 -13.83 -13.10 4.42
C THR A 103 -14.86 -12.31 5.22
N ASP A 104 -15.62 -11.42 4.59
CA ASP A 104 -16.68 -10.66 5.26
C ASP A 104 -18.04 -10.85 4.56
N SER A 105 -19.12 -10.91 5.34
CA SER A 105 -20.48 -11.03 4.82
C SER A 105 -20.99 -9.77 4.12
N ASN A 106 -20.46 -8.59 4.45
CA ASN A 106 -20.81 -7.31 3.82
C ASN A 106 -19.61 -6.33 3.81
N PRO A 107 -18.59 -6.60 2.99
CA PRO A 107 -17.35 -5.82 2.98
C PRO A 107 -17.60 -4.35 2.61
N HIS A 108 -18.60 -4.07 1.77
CA HIS A 108 -18.97 -2.70 1.45
C HIS A 108 -19.39 -1.89 2.69
N ALA A 109 -20.32 -2.41 3.50
CA ALA A 109 -20.78 -1.70 4.70
C ALA A 109 -19.64 -1.55 5.72
N LEU A 110 -18.85 -2.59 5.91
CA LEU A 110 -17.69 -2.61 6.81
C LEU A 110 -16.69 -1.51 6.46
N PHE A 111 -16.20 -1.48 5.23
CA PHE A 111 -15.15 -0.54 4.85
C PHE A 111 -15.65 0.89 4.65
N LEU A 112 -16.92 1.11 4.28
CA LEU A 112 -17.54 2.44 4.34
C LEU A 112 -17.62 2.96 5.77
N HIS A 113 -17.99 2.11 6.73
CA HIS A 113 -17.97 2.48 8.14
C HIS A 113 -16.56 2.82 8.60
N LEU A 114 -15.56 1.97 8.32
CA LEU A 114 -14.18 2.23 8.68
C LEU A 114 -13.70 3.58 8.12
N ILE A 115 -13.90 3.81 6.82
CA ILE A 115 -13.54 5.07 6.15
C ILE A 115 -14.22 6.29 6.80
N SER A 116 -15.48 6.16 7.22
CA SER A 116 -16.18 7.24 7.94
C SER A 116 -15.50 7.60 9.28
N GLN A 117 -14.87 6.63 9.95
CA GLN A 117 -14.09 6.88 11.16
C GLN A 117 -12.70 7.46 10.82
N LEU A 118 -12.06 6.96 9.76
CA LEU A 118 -10.78 7.48 9.28
C LEU A 118 -10.87 8.93 8.82
N ASN A 119 -12.00 9.35 8.23
CA ASN A 119 -12.26 10.74 7.84
C ASN A 119 -12.31 11.72 9.03
N LYS A 120 -12.46 11.22 10.27
CA LYS A 120 -12.38 12.04 11.50
C LYS A 120 -10.94 12.24 11.97
N LYS A 121 -9.97 11.65 11.28
CA LYS A 121 -8.54 11.71 11.58
C LYS A 121 -7.82 12.40 10.43
N ASN A 122 -6.73 13.09 10.72
CA ASN A 122 -5.88 13.74 9.72
C ASN A 122 -4.71 12.84 9.31
N LEU A 123 -5.02 11.64 8.81
CA LEU A 123 -4.00 10.65 8.42
C LEU A 123 -3.21 11.10 7.20
N ALA A 124 -1.96 10.64 7.09
CA ALA A 124 -1.07 10.92 5.98
C ALA A 124 -1.67 10.48 4.63
N TYR A 125 -2.18 9.25 4.58
CA TYR A 125 -2.92 8.69 3.45
C TYR A 125 -3.68 7.41 3.84
N LEU A 126 -4.66 7.04 3.02
CA LEU A 126 -5.30 5.72 3.02
C LEU A 126 -4.79 4.92 1.82
N HIS A 127 -4.18 3.76 2.09
CA HIS A 127 -3.67 2.85 1.06
C HIS A 127 -4.63 1.70 0.84
N MET A 128 -5.19 1.57 -0.36
CA MET A 128 -6.12 0.51 -0.73
C MET A 128 -5.52 -0.41 -1.79
N THR A 129 -5.72 -1.71 -1.62
CA THR A 129 -5.31 -2.71 -2.62
C THR A 129 -6.49 -3.04 -3.54
N GLU A 130 -6.34 -2.76 -4.83
CA GLU A 130 -7.25 -3.15 -5.91
C GLU A 130 -7.16 -4.65 -6.23
N PRO A 131 -8.23 -5.23 -6.82
CA PRO A 131 -8.15 -6.51 -7.51
C PRO A 131 -7.01 -6.48 -8.52
N ARG A 132 -6.33 -7.60 -8.72
CA ARG A 132 -5.29 -7.64 -9.75
C ARG A 132 -5.95 -7.54 -11.12
N PHE A 133 -5.65 -6.48 -11.87
CA PHE A 133 -6.13 -6.23 -13.24
C PHE A 133 -6.00 -7.41 -14.23
N ASN A 134 -5.19 -8.44 -13.93
CA ASN A 134 -4.94 -9.56 -14.83
C ASN A 134 -5.58 -10.89 -14.43
N ASN A 135 -6.44 -10.96 -13.41
CA ASN A 135 -7.17 -12.17 -12.95
C ASN A 135 -6.32 -13.45 -12.73
N LYS A 136 -4.99 -13.34 -12.76
CA LYS A 136 -4.04 -14.40 -12.39
C LYS A 136 -3.48 -14.06 -11.02
N GLY A 137 -4.36 -14.15 -10.03
CA GLY A 137 -4.09 -13.86 -8.62
C GLY A 137 -2.80 -14.53 -8.13
N ALA A 138 -2.18 -13.95 -7.09
CA ALA A 138 -1.35 -14.76 -6.23
C ALA A 138 -2.25 -15.86 -5.64
N ARG A 139 -1.68 -17.05 -5.39
CA ARG A 139 -2.44 -18.17 -4.81
C ARG A 139 -3.19 -17.68 -3.55
N GLY A 140 -4.51 -17.86 -3.52
CA GLY A 140 -5.34 -17.58 -2.34
C GLY A 140 -5.88 -16.16 -2.18
N LEU A 141 -5.96 -15.35 -3.24
CA LEU A 141 -6.71 -14.09 -3.25
C LEU A 141 -8.04 -14.27 -4.00
N THR A 142 -9.14 -13.81 -3.41
CA THR A 142 -10.46 -13.79 -4.04
C THR A 142 -11.02 -12.37 -4.01
N ASP A 143 -11.50 -11.86 -5.14
CA ASP A 143 -12.07 -10.52 -5.23
C ASP A 143 -13.53 -10.53 -4.75
N THR A 144 -13.90 -9.58 -3.89
CA THR A 144 -15.26 -9.49 -3.32
C THR A 144 -16.12 -8.39 -3.95
N THR A 145 -15.50 -7.47 -4.70
CA THR A 145 -16.17 -6.38 -5.44
C THR A 145 -15.35 -6.03 -6.70
N GLU A 146 -15.88 -5.20 -7.60
CA GLU A 146 -15.24 -4.90 -8.89
C GLU A 146 -13.99 -3.99 -8.80
N ASN A 147 -13.89 -3.06 -7.83
CA ASN A 147 -12.73 -2.18 -7.57
C ASN A 147 -12.92 -1.29 -6.32
N CYS A 148 -11.93 -0.45 -6.00
CA CYS A 148 -11.97 0.47 -4.85
C CYS A 148 -12.66 1.83 -5.10
N SER A 149 -13.31 2.06 -6.25
CA SER A 149 -13.87 3.38 -6.63
C SER A 149 -14.81 3.98 -5.58
N LYS A 150 -15.77 3.20 -5.08
CA LYS A 150 -16.72 3.63 -4.03
C LYS A 150 -16.02 4.04 -2.74
N PHE A 151 -14.91 3.39 -2.41
CA PHE A 151 -14.12 3.71 -1.22
C PHE A 151 -13.26 4.96 -1.42
N ARG A 152 -12.76 5.18 -2.65
CA ARG A 152 -12.13 6.44 -3.04
C ARG A 152 -13.10 7.62 -2.88
N GLU A 153 -14.33 7.49 -3.39
CA GLU A 153 -15.35 8.55 -3.29
C GLU A 153 -15.69 8.89 -1.83
N ALA A 154 -15.62 7.90 -0.93
CA ALA A 154 -15.95 8.06 0.47
C ALA A 154 -14.83 8.68 1.34
N TYR A 155 -13.56 8.58 0.93
CA TYR A 155 -12.42 9.07 1.73
C TYR A 155 -11.99 10.47 1.30
N ASN A 156 -11.93 11.39 2.26
CA ASN A 156 -11.66 12.82 2.02
C ASN A 156 -10.17 13.16 1.91
N GLY A 157 -9.29 12.25 2.36
CA GLY A 157 -7.85 12.47 2.39
C GLY A 157 -7.13 11.96 1.14
N VAL A 158 -5.81 11.86 1.26
CA VAL A 158 -4.93 11.36 0.20
C VAL A 158 -5.11 9.84 0.06
N THR A 159 -5.38 9.35 -1.16
CA THR A 159 -5.46 7.91 -1.42
C THR A 159 -4.27 7.38 -2.21
N MET A 160 -3.78 6.22 -1.79
CA MET A 160 -2.82 5.43 -2.53
C MET A 160 -3.47 4.13 -3.01
N LEU A 161 -3.41 3.83 -4.30
CA LEU A 161 -3.85 2.53 -4.83
C LEU A 161 -2.67 1.62 -5.13
N SER A 162 -2.82 0.32 -4.88
CA SER A 162 -1.91 -0.73 -5.35
C SER A 162 -2.73 -1.85 -6.00
N GLY A 163 -2.11 -2.80 -6.70
CA GLY A 163 -2.86 -3.94 -7.26
C GLY A 163 -2.58 -4.25 -8.74
N GLY A 164 -1.31 -4.39 -9.13
CA GLY A 164 -0.98 -4.79 -10.50
C GLY A 164 -1.09 -3.68 -11.54
N PHE A 165 -1.03 -2.42 -11.10
CA PHE A 165 -0.88 -1.28 -12.00
C PHE A 165 0.33 -1.43 -12.93
N THR A 166 0.15 -0.97 -14.16
CA THR A 166 1.23 -0.69 -15.11
C THR A 166 1.55 0.81 -15.06
N ARG A 167 2.55 1.25 -15.83
CA ARG A 167 2.78 2.68 -16.06
C ARG A 167 1.50 3.37 -16.58
N ALA A 168 0.92 2.82 -17.64
CA ALA A 168 -0.24 3.42 -18.30
C ALA A 168 -1.46 3.47 -17.38
N SER A 169 -1.81 2.36 -16.72
CA SER A 169 -2.98 2.35 -15.82
C SER A 169 -2.77 3.17 -14.56
N GLY A 170 -1.53 3.30 -14.05
CA GLY A 170 -1.25 4.17 -12.92
C GLY A 170 -1.33 5.65 -13.28
N MET A 171 -0.78 6.05 -14.44
CA MET A 171 -0.94 7.41 -14.96
C MET A 171 -2.42 7.76 -15.18
N GLN A 172 -3.19 6.83 -15.75
CA GLN A 172 -4.64 7.00 -15.91
C GLN A 172 -5.32 7.23 -14.56
N ALA A 173 -5.04 6.40 -13.55
CA ALA A 173 -5.67 6.50 -12.23
C ALA A 173 -5.39 7.84 -11.52
N VAL A 174 -4.17 8.36 -11.65
CA VAL A 174 -3.84 9.69 -11.12
C VAL A 174 -4.52 10.80 -11.94
N HIS A 175 -4.49 10.71 -13.27
CA HIS A 175 -5.07 11.71 -14.16
C HIS A 175 -6.59 11.84 -13.98
N THR A 176 -7.30 10.73 -13.77
CA THR A 176 -8.75 10.73 -13.56
C THR A 176 -9.17 10.99 -12.11
N GLY A 177 -8.22 11.17 -11.17
CA GLY A 177 -8.49 11.36 -9.74
C GLY A 177 -8.91 10.10 -8.99
N ALA A 178 -8.84 8.93 -9.62
CA ALA A 178 -9.13 7.64 -8.97
C ALA A 178 -8.15 7.33 -7.82
N ALA A 179 -6.93 7.87 -7.88
CA ALA A 179 -5.96 7.86 -6.79
C ALA A 179 -5.15 9.16 -6.77
N ASP A 180 -4.67 9.57 -5.60
CA ASP A 180 -3.64 10.62 -5.51
C ASP A 180 -2.24 10.05 -5.76
N MET A 181 -2.03 8.78 -5.44
CA MET A 181 -0.76 8.06 -5.60
C MET A 181 -0.99 6.60 -6.02
N VAL A 182 -0.01 6.00 -6.70
CA VAL A 182 -0.03 4.58 -7.07
C VAL A 182 1.24 3.90 -6.56
N SER A 183 1.08 2.79 -5.85
CA SER A 183 2.17 1.97 -5.34
C SER A 183 2.44 0.75 -6.22
N TYR A 184 3.73 0.51 -6.48
CA TYR A 184 4.22 -0.59 -7.29
C TYR A 184 5.11 -1.48 -6.43
N GLY A 185 4.72 -2.74 -6.20
CA GLY A 185 5.54 -3.71 -5.46
C GLY A 185 6.50 -4.48 -6.37
N ARG A 186 5.95 -5.45 -7.12
CA ARG A 186 6.72 -6.37 -8.00
C ARG A 186 7.64 -5.65 -9.01
N LEU A 187 7.16 -4.55 -9.59
CA LEU A 187 7.99 -3.79 -10.53
C LEU A 187 9.16 -3.11 -9.84
N PHE A 188 8.98 -2.62 -8.60
CA PHE A 188 10.07 -2.01 -7.84
C PHE A 188 11.11 -3.02 -7.36
N ILE A 189 10.71 -4.27 -7.10
CA ILE A 189 11.66 -5.35 -6.79
C ILE A 189 12.71 -5.47 -7.90
N SER A 190 12.27 -5.54 -9.17
CA SER A 190 13.19 -5.74 -10.28
C SER A 190 13.74 -4.47 -10.92
N ASN A 191 13.18 -3.30 -10.60
CA ASN A 191 13.56 -2.02 -11.22
C ASN A 191 13.86 -1.00 -10.10
N PRO A 192 15.10 -0.95 -9.60
CA PRO A 192 15.47 0.01 -8.55
C PRO A 192 15.32 1.47 -8.99
N ASP A 193 15.32 1.73 -10.30
CA ASP A 193 15.14 3.02 -10.97
C ASP A 193 13.77 3.13 -11.68
N LEU A 194 12.74 2.45 -11.16
CA LEU A 194 11.39 2.41 -11.75
C LEU A 194 10.81 3.80 -12.09
N PRO A 195 10.90 4.83 -11.21
CA PRO A 195 10.36 6.16 -11.54
C PRO A 195 11.02 6.75 -12.78
N LEU A 196 12.34 6.62 -12.93
CA LEU A 196 13.06 7.06 -14.12
C LEU A 196 12.57 6.29 -15.34
N ARG A 197 12.52 4.96 -15.28
CA ARG A 197 12.01 4.13 -16.39
C ARG A 197 10.62 4.56 -16.83
N PHE A 198 9.73 4.92 -15.90
CA PHE A 198 8.42 5.46 -16.23
C PHE A 198 8.50 6.86 -16.84
N ALA A 199 9.33 7.77 -16.33
CA ALA A 199 9.47 9.11 -16.89
C ALA A 199 9.87 9.08 -18.38
N ILE A 200 10.85 8.23 -18.73
CA ILE A 200 11.38 8.14 -20.11
C ILE A 200 10.78 7.00 -20.93
N ASN A 201 9.75 6.31 -20.40
CA ASN A 201 9.10 5.17 -21.03
C ASN A 201 10.07 4.07 -21.50
N SER A 202 11.08 3.78 -20.68
CA SER A 202 12.10 2.75 -20.96
C SER A 202 11.61 1.34 -20.62
N LYS A 203 12.35 0.34 -21.11
CA LYS A 203 12.11 -1.08 -20.85
C LYS A 203 12.23 -1.39 -19.36
N LEU A 204 11.35 -2.24 -18.85
CA LEU A 204 11.38 -2.74 -17.48
C LEU A 204 12.13 -4.08 -17.40
N ASN A 205 12.90 -4.27 -16.34
CA ASN A 205 13.43 -5.55 -15.95
C ASN A 205 12.28 -6.49 -15.55
N ALA A 206 12.35 -7.75 -15.99
CA ALA A 206 11.46 -8.79 -15.51
C ALA A 206 11.81 -9.12 -14.05
N TYR A 207 10.78 -9.35 -13.22
CA TYR A 207 10.97 -9.85 -11.86
C TYR A 207 11.01 -11.37 -11.86
N ASP A 208 11.85 -11.94 -11.00
CA ASP A 208 11.88 -13.38 -10.73
C ASP A 208 11.10 -13.70 -9.45
N HIS A 209 10.02 -14.48 -9.58
CA HIS A 209 9.20 -14.90 -8.45
C HIS A 209 9.91 -15.88 -7.52
N SER A 210 10.89 -16.63 -8.02
CA SER A 210 11.60 -17.64 -7.24
C SER A 210 12.49 -17.02 -6.15
N THR A 211 12.87 -15.75 -6.32
CA THR A 211 13.76 -15.02 -5.41
C THR A 211 13.04 -14.04 -4.49
N PHE A 212 11.70 -13.94 -4.52
CA PHE A 212 10.97 -13.00 -3.66
C PHE A 212 11.13 -13.30 -2.17
N TYR A 213 11.24 -14.59 -1.82
CA TYR A 213 11.49 -15.06 -0.47
C TYR A 213 12.68 -16.01 -0.51
N THR A 214 13.87 -15.45 -0.40
CA THR A 214 15.14 -16.18 -0.44
C THR A 214 15.98 -15.84 0.78
N HIS A 215 16.91 -16.73 1.13
CA HIS A 215 17.96 -16.45 2.13
C HIS A 215 19.19 -15.82 1.47
N ASP A 216 19.25 -15.80 0.14
CA ASP A 216 20.29 -15.10 -0.60
C ASP A 216 20.15 -13.59 -0.42
N GLN A 217 21.23 -12.93 -0.02
CA GLN A 217 21.23 -11.51 0.28
C GLN A 217 21.39 -10.63 -0.96
N PHE A 218 21.76 -11.23 -2.10
CA PHE A 218 22.15 -10.51 -3.30
C PHE A 218 21.25 -10.87 -4.48
N VAL A 219 21.12 -12.16 -4.80
CA VAL A 219 20.46 -12.65 -6.02
C VAL A 219 18.95 -12.42 -5.97
N GLY A 220 18.45 -11.65 -6.93
CA GLY A 220 17.07 -11.24 -7.02
C GLY A 220 16.65 -10.24 -5.93
N TYR A 221 17.62 -9.56 -5.29
CA TYR A 221 17.39 -8.52 -4.28
C TYR A 221 18.20 -7.25 -4.55
N LEU A 222 19.54 -7.34 -4.63
CA LEU A 222 20.44 -6.20 -4.85
C LEU A 222 21.11 -6.18 -6.23
N ASP A 223 20.91 -7.23 -7.02
CA ASP A 223 21.59 -7.46 -8.31
C ASP A 223 20.79 -7.03 -9.54
N TYR A 224 19.57 -6.50 -9.36
CA TYR A 224 18.78 -5.96 -10.47
C TYR A 224 19.45 -4.72 -11.08
N PRO A 225 19.71 -4.70 -12.40
CA PRO A 225 20.46 -3.62 -13.02
C PRO A 225 19.63 -2.34 -13.12
N LYS A 226 20.27 -1.20 -12.85
CA LYS A 226 19.77 0.12 -13.25
C LYS A 226 19.99 0.33 -14.75
N LEU A 227 19.29 1.30 -15.34
CA LEU A 227 19.63 1.79 -16.67
C LEU A 227 21.06 2.34 -16.68
N SER A 228 21.81 2.01 -17.74
CA SER A 228 23.08 2.65 -18.05
C SER A 228 22.87 4.08 -18.58
N SER A 229 23.92 4.91 -18.48
CA SER A 229 23.89 6.26 -19.03
C SER A 229 23.60 6.28 -20.54
N GLU A 230 24.06 5.28 -21.28
CA GLU A 230 23.80 5.09 -22.71
C GLU A 230 22.32 4.79 -22.98
N GLU A 231 21.71 3.88 -22.22
CA GLU A 231 20.28 3.56 -22.33
C GLU A 231 19.41 4.79 -22.01
N ILE A 232 19.79 5.56 -20.99
CA ILE A 232 19.09 6.81 -20.62
C ILE A 232 19.17 7.82 -21.78
N LYS A 233 20.37 8.08 -22.32
CA LYS A 233 20.56 9.01 -23.44
C LYS A 233 19.76 8.59 -24.67
N GLN A 234 19.76 7.31 -24.99
CA GLN A 234 19.01 6.77 -26.12
C GLN A 234 17.50 6.97 -25.93
N ALA A 235 16.96 6.56 -24.79
CA ALA A 235 15.54 6.69 -24.48
C ALA A 235 15.08 8.16 -24.46
N LEU A 236 15.90 9.08 -23.95
CA LEU A 236 15.61 10.51 -23.98
C LEU A 236 15.59 11.09 -25.40
N SER A 237 16.53 10.67 -26.24
CA SER A 237 16.55 11.05 -27.65
C SER A 237 15.31 10.56 -28.39
N GLU A 238 14.86 9.34 -28.10
CA GLU A 238 13.63 8.77 -28.67
C GLU A 238 12.38 9.51 -28.15
N HIS A 239 12.32 9.78 -26.84
CA HIS A 239 11.20 10.50 -26.22
C HIS A 239 11.03 11.92 -26.78
N ARG A 240 12.12 12.68 -26.98
CA ARG A 240 12.08 14.02 -27.58
C ARG A 240 11.57 14.03 -29.02
N LYS A 241 11.64 12.91 -29.75
CA LYS A 241 11.10 12.80 -31.11
C LYS A 241 9.59 12.57 -31.13
N THR A 242 9.03 12.05 -30.03
CA THR A 242 7.62 11.65 -29.93
C THR A 242 6.75 12.63 -29.14
N THR A 243 7.36 13.53 -28.38
CA THR A 243 6.67 14.48 -27.49
C THR A 243 7.17 15.89 -27.77
N ASP A 244 6.26 16.83 -28.09
CA ASP A 244 6.58 18.27 -28.27
C ASP A 244 6.98 18.98 -26.95
N SER A 245 6.99 18.26 -25.82
CA SER A 245 7.38 18.79 -24.52
C SER A 245 8.82 18.40 -24.16
N ALA A 246 9.64 19.42 -23.91
CA ALA A 246 10.98 19.25 -23.36
C ALA A 246 10.87 18.89 -21.87
N ILE A 247 11.02 17.61 -21.52
CA ILE A 247 11.44 17.27 -20.15
C ILE A 247 12.88 17.78 -20.01
N HIS A 248 13.08 18.82 -19.20
CA HIS A 248 14.41 19.39 -19.00
C HIS A 248 15.30 18.40 -18.24
N MET A 249 16.55 18.26 -18.71
CA MET A 249 17.50 17.26 -18.18
C MET A 249 17.78 17.45 -16.67
N ASP A 250 17.63 18.69 -16.19
CA ASP A 250 17.88 19.06 -14.80
C ASP A 250 16.83 18.48 -13.82
N GLU A 251 15.59 18.23 -14.25
CA GLU A 251 14.56 17.57 -13.42
C GLU A 251 14.85 16.06 -13.26
N LEU A 252 15.39 15.41 -14.28
CA LEU A 252 15.73 13.98 -14.24
C LEU A 252 17.00 13.69 -13.42
N ILE A 253 17.98 14.60 -13.44
CA ILE A 253 19.20 14.50 -12.60
C ILE A 253 18.85 14.66 -11.11
N SER A 254 17.79 15.41 -10.78
CA SER A 254 17.31 15.52 -9.40
C SER A 254 16.74 14.19 -8.86
N ILE A 255 16.15 13.36 -9.73
CA ILE A 255 15.65 12.01 -9.41
C ILE A 255 16.81 11.03 -9.15
N GLU A 256 17.95 11.19 -9.84
CA GLU A 256 19.16 10.37 -9.62
C GLU A 256 19.91 10.72 -8.32
N THR A 257 19.81 11.96 -7.86
CA THR A 257 20.64 12.49 -6.75
C THR A 257 19.92 12.51 -5.39
N SER A 258 18.60 12.34 -5.36
CA SER A 258 17.86 12.10 -4.12
C SER A 258 18.04 10.64 -3.66
N SER A 259 18.76 10.47 -2.55
CA SER A 259 19.02 9.27 -1.73
C SER A 259 18.22 7.99 -2.04
N PRO A 260 18.84 6.78 -2.02
CA PRO A 260 18.20 5.50 -2.36
C PRO A 260 17.04 5.05 -1.44
N VAL A 261 16.65 5.84 -0.44
CA VAL A 261 15.69 5.47 0.60
C VAL A 261 14.36 6.23 0.51
N CYS A 262 14.29 7.36 -0.21
CA CYS A 262 13.05 8.13 -0.33
C CYS A 262 12.36 7.85 -1.66
N ALA A 263 11.24 7.13 -1.61
CA ALA A 263 10.26 7.15 -2.68
C ALA A 263 9.74 8.58 -2.86
N GLN A 264 10.33 9.36 -3.76
CA GLN A 264 9.71 10.60 -4.21
C GLN A 264 8.44 10.25 -4.97
N ALA A 265 7.29 10.55 -4.37
CA ALA A 265 6.04 10.63 -5.09
C ALA A 265 6.17 11.73 -6.15
N LEU A 266 6.03 11.37 -7.42
CA LEU A 266 5.86 12.33 -8.50
C LEU A 266 4.57 13.12 -8.24
N ARG A 267 4.68 14.28 -7.57
CA ARG A 267 3.60 15.26 -7.51
C ARG A 267 3.51 15.93 -8.87
N ILE A 268 2.59 15.45 -9.70
CA ILE A 268 2.19 16.19 -10.90
C ILE A 268 1.38 17.43 -10.41
N PRO A 269 1.80 18.67 -10.72
CA PRO A 269 1.06 19.85 -10.32
C PRO A 269 -0.35 19.84 -10.92
N ARG A 270 -1.36 20.14 -10.10
CA ARG A 270 -2.75 20.32 -10.58
C ARG A 270 -2.81 21.61 -11.40
N PRO A 271 -3.46 21.63 -12.58
CA PRO A 271 -3.85 22.90 -13.19
C PRO A 271 -4.87 23.61 -12.29
N CYS A 272 -4.72 24.94 -12.17
CA CYS A 272 -5.59 25.83 -11.40
C CYS A 272 -7.05 25.77 -11.86
#